data_AF-A0A2D8RUF9-F1
#
_entry.id   AF-A0A2D8RUF9-F1
#
_cell.length_a   1.000
_cell.length_b   1.000
_cell.length_c   1.000
_cell.angle_alpha   90.00
_cell.angle_beta   90.00
_cell.angle_gamma   90.00
#
_symmetry.space_group_name_H-M   'P 1'
#
loop_
_entity.id
_entity.type
_entity.pdbx_description
1 polymer ?
#
loop_
_entity_poly.entity_id
_entity_poly.type
_entity_poly.pdbx_seq_one_letter_code
_entity_poly.pdbx_strand_id
1 'polypeptide(L)' 'MFQELKAAYAAHVRKIRKRLKLTQEEAGRLIGGGRRAFQKYENGVMPPSDAAVGLIEILCRHPEEVEFLKSIRSAA' A
#
# COMPACT_ATOMS: atom_id res chain seq x y z
N MET A 1 -8.96 -20.61 -6.78
CA MET A 1 -7.60 -20.21 -7.22
C MET A 1 -7.41 -18.69 -7.36
N PHE A 2 -7.85 -18.00 -8.43
CA PHE A 2 -7.56 -16.56 -8.61
C PHE A 2 -8.17 -15.65 -7.52
N GLN A 3 -9.37 -15.98 -7.02
CA GLN A 3 -10.02 -15.18 -5.96
C GLN A 3 -9.34 -15.35 -4.60
N GLU A 4 -8.83 -16.54 -4.29
CA GLU A 4 -8.08 -16.81 -3.05
C GLU A 4 -6.73 -16.09 -3.07
N LEU A 5 -6.03 -16.07 -4.21
CA LEU A 5 -4.81 -15.27 -4.37
C LEU A 5 -5.07 -13.77 -4.15
N LYS A 6 -6.16 -13.23 -4.73
CA LYS A 6 -6.54 -11.83 -4.51
C LYS A 6 -6.85 -11.54 -3.04
N ALA A 7 -7.61 -12.42 -2.38
CA ALA A 7 -7.95 -12.26 -0.97
C ALA A 7 -6.71 -12.34 -0.06
N ALA A 8 -5.80 -13.29 -0.33
CA ALA A 8 -4.55 -13.43 0.39
C ALA A 8 -3.67 -12.19 0.24
N TYR A 9 -3.55 -11.66 -0.98
CA TYR A 9 -2.78 -10.44 -1.23
C TYR A 9 -3.45 -9.21 -0.60
N ALA A 10 -4.77 -9.07 -0.66
CA ALA A 10 -5.51 -8.01 0.02
C ALA A 10 -5.26 -7.99 1.54
N ALA A 11 -5.26 -9.18 2.17
CA ALA A 11 -4.90 -9.33 3.58
C ALA A 11 -3.43 -8.98 3.85
N HIS A 12 -2.52 -9.32 2.92
CA HIS A 12 -1.11 -8.96 3.01
C HIS A 12 -0.89 -7.44 2.98
N VAL A 13 -1.51 -6.75 2.03
CA VAL A 13 -1.48 -5.28 1.91
C VAL A 13 -1.99 -4.62 3.20
N ARG A 14 -3.10 -5.12 3.76
CA ARG A 14 -3.64 -4.63 5.04
C ARG A 14 -2.64 -4.80 6.18
N LYS A 15 -1.99 -5.96 6.28
CA LYS A 15 -0.99 -6.26 7.31
C LYS A 15 0.22 -5.32 7.21
N ILE A 16 0.75 -5.11 6.01
CA ILE A 16 1.88 -4.20 5.78
C ILE A 16 1.51 -2.78 6.19
N ARG A 17 0.40 -2.25 5.67
CA ARG A 17 -0.04 -0.87 6.00
C ARG A 17 -0.17 -0.66 7.51
N LYS A 18 -0.77 -1.63 8.21
CA LYS A 18 -0.92 -1.56 9.67
C LYS A 18 0.42 -1.58 10.39
N ARG A 19 1.40 -2.36 9.92
CA ARG A 19 2.77 -2.35 10.46
C ARG A 19 3.48 -1.02 10.23
N LEU A 20 3.24 -0.38 9.08
CA LEU A 20 3.73 0.97 8.77
C LEU A 20 3.00 2.09 9.54
N LYS A 21 1.98 1.75 10.34
CA LYS A 21 1.15 2.70 11.11
C LYS A 21 0.47 3.76 10.24
N LEU A 22 0.14 3.42 8.99
CA LEU A 22 -0.55 4.32 8.06
C LEU A 22 -2.06 4.05 8.06
N THR A 23 -2.86 5.10 7.94
CA THR A 23 -4.26 5.01 7.52
C THR A 23 -4.36 4.61 6.04
N GLN A 24 -5.53 4.13 5.60
CA GLN A 24 -5.73 3.80 4.18
C GLN A 24 -5.55 5.02 3.28
N GLU A 25 -5.98 6.18 3.75
CA GLU A 25 -5.81 7.44 3.05
C GLU A 25 -4.34 7.85 2.94
N GLU A 26 -3.59 7.83 4.04
CA GLU A 26 -2.16 8.15 4.04
C GLU A 26 -1.40 7.20 3.11
N ALA A 27 -1.69 5.90 3.17
CA ALA A 27 -1.08 4.92 2.28
C ALA A 27 -1.44 5.19 0.81
N GLY A 28 -2.69 5.54 0.50
CA GLY A 28 -3.10 5.90 -0.86
C GLY A 28 -2.44 7.17 -1.40
N ARG A 29 -2.15 8.15 -0.53
CA ARG A 29 -1.40 9.36 -0.89
C ARG A 29 0.11 9.11 -0.98
N LEU A 30 0.65 8.27 -0.09
CA LEU A 30 2.09 8.03 0.05
C LEU A 30 2.64 6.97 -0.91
N ILE A 31 1.87 5.94 -1.22
CA ILE A 31 2.28 4.87 -2.14
C ILE A 31 1.73 5.16 -3.53
N GLY A 32 0.45 5.55 -3.63
CA GLY A 32 -0.19 5.96 -4.87
C GLY A 32 -1.59 5.38 -5.05
N GLY A 33 -2.24 5.75 -6.15
CA GLY A 33 -3.62 5.36 -6.47
C GLY A 33 -4.69 6.23 -5.80
N GLY A 34 -4.29 7.24 -5.02
CA GLY A 34 -5.17 8.24 -4.41
C GLY A 34 -5.85 7.74 -3.12
N ARG A 35 -6.62 8.63 -2.48
CA ARG A 35 -7.19 8.46 -1.13
C ARG A 35 -7.94 7.13 -0.90
N ARG A 36 -8.53 6.54 -1.95
CA ARG A 36 -9.37 5.32 -1.88
C ARG A 36 -8.69 4.05 -2.39
N ALA A 37 -7.42 4.12 -2.81
CA ALA A 37 -6.70 2.96 -3.35
C ALA A 37 -6.63 1.80 -2.36
N PHE A 38 -6.12 2.05 -1.16
CA PHE A 38 -5.96 1.00 -0.15
C PHE A 38 -7.29 0.38 0.32
N GLN A 39 -8.40 1.13 0.28
CA GLN A 39 -9.72 0.57 0.51
C GLN A 39 -10.06 -0.48 -0.56
N LYS A 40 -9.81 -0.18 -1.84
CA LYS A 40 -10.08 -1.12 -2.94
C LYS A 40 -9.14 -2.32 -2.91
N TYR A 41 -7.86 -2.09 -2.59
CA TYR A 41 -6.85 -3.14 -2.52
C TYR A 41 -7.15 -4.12 -1.39
N GLU A 42 -7.43 -3.61 -0.19
CA GLU A 42 -7.72 -4.44 0.99
C GLU A 42 -9.06 -5.17 0.91
N ASN A 43 -10.00 -4.67 0.11
CA ASN A 43 -11.28 -5.34 -0.15
C ASN A 43 -11.23 -6.28 -1.37
N GLY A 44 -10.09 -6.40 -2.04
CA GLY A 44 -9.94 -7.23 -3.24
C GLY A 44 -10.71 -6.74 -4.48
N VAL A 45 -11.27 -5.53 -4.44
CA VAL A 45 -12.07 -4.94 -5.52
C VAL A 45 -11.20 -4.63 -6.73
N MET A 46 -9.97 -4.19 -6.50
CA MET A 46 -9.01 -3.82 -7.54
C MET A 46 -7.61 -4.21 -7.06
N PRO A 47 -6.78 -4.88 -7.88
CA PRO A 47 -5.38 -5.10 -7.54
C PRO A 47 -4.58 -3.78 -7.65
N PRO A 48 -3.49 -3.60 -6.88
CA PRO A 48 -2.56 -2.50 -7.12
C PRO A 48 -1.85 -2.66 -8.48
N SER A 49 -1.30 -1.55 -9.00
CA SER A 49 -0.38 -1.63 -10.14
C SER A 49 0.94 -2.27 -9.73
N ASP A 50 1.72 -2.78 -10.69
CA ASP A 50 3.02 -3.41 -10.43
C ASP A 50 3.98 -2.47 -9.66
N ALA A 51 3.97 -1.17 -9.99
CA ALA A 51 4.75 -0.17 -9.26
C ALA A 51 4.31 -0.04 -7.78
N ALA A 52 2.99 -0.09 -7.53
CA ALA A 52 2.46 -0.06 -6.16
C ALA A 52 2.79 -1.34 -5.40
N VAL A 53 2.72 -2.51 -6.05
CA VAL A 53 3.16 -3.79 -5.46
C VAL A 53 4.63 -3.70 -5.05
N GLY A 54 5.51 -3.28 -5.97
CA GLY A 54 6.95 -3.14 -5.68
C GLY A 54 7.23 -2.21 -4.50
N LEU A 55 6.58 -1.04 -4.46
CA LEU A 55 6.76 -0.09 -3.35
C LEU A 55 6.20 -0.61 -2.03
N ILE A 56 5.06 -1.31 -2.03
CA ILE A 56 4.50 -1.96 -0.83
C ILE A 56 5.48 -2.98 -0.27
N GLU A 57 6.11 -3.80 -1.12
CA GLU A 57 7.08 -4.81 -0.69
C GLU A 57 8.42 -4.21 -0.24
N ILE A 58 8.88 -3.12 -0.86
CA ILE A 58 10.06 -2.39 -0.40
C ILE A 58 9.82 -1.81 0.98
N LEU A 59 8.71 -1.11 1.21
CA LEU A 59 8.36 -0.57 2.53
C LEU A 59 8.06 -1.68 3.54
N CYS A 60 7.63 -2.86 3.07
CA CYS A 60 7.48 -4.04 3.91
C CYS A 60 8.83 -4.51 4.48
N ARG A 61 9.90 -4.42 3.68
CA ARG A 61 11.27 -4.76 4.09
C ARG A 61 11.96 -3.63 4.86
N HIS A 62 11.70 -2.39 4.46
CA HIS A 62 12.35 -1.16 4.93
C HIS A 62 11.30 -0.13 5.42
N PRO A 63 10.66 -0.37 6.58
CA PRO A 63 9.63 0.53 7.10
C PRO A 63 10.15 1.95 7.42
N GLU A 64 11.45 2.12 7.64
CA GLU A 64 12.13 3.39 7.86
C GLU A 64 12.01 4.37 6.67
N GLU A 65 11.90 3.85 5.45
CA GLU A 65 11.80 4.64 4.22
C GLU A 65 10.49 5.41 4.09
N VAL A 66 9.50 5.15 4.96
CA VAL A 66 8.25 5.91 5.01
C VAL A 66 8.50 7.40 5.21
N GLU A 67 9.45 7.79 6.07
CA GLU A 67 9.74 9.19 6.34
C GLU A 67 10.45 9.88 5.16
N PHE A 68 11.37 9.16 4.50
CA PHE A 68 11.96 9.65 3.26
C PHE A 68 10.90 9.85 2.17
N LEU A 69 10.01 8.87 1.99
CA LEU A 69 8.93 8.93 1.01
C LEU A 69 7.94 10.08 1.30
N LYS A 70 7.68 10.38 2.58
CA LYS A 70 6.90 11.57 2.97
C LYS A 70 7.60 12.85 2.56
N SER A 71 8.91 12.97 2.82
CA SER A 71 9.69 14.19 2.52
C SER A 71 9.65 14.56 1.04
N ILE A 72 9.77 13.58 0.14
CA ILE A 72 9.77 13.83 -1.30
C ILE A 72 8.36 14.12 -1.86
N ARG A 73 7.29 13.64 -1.21
CA ARG A 73 5.90 13.89 -1.64
C ARG A 73 5.27 15.13 -1.01
N SER A 74 5.79 15.61 0.11
CA SER A 74 5.40 16.91 0.68
C SER A 74 6.06 18.09 -0.05
N ALA A 75 7.17 17.84 -0.74
CA ALA A 75 7.89 18.83 -1.53
C ALA A 75 7.36 18.99 -2.97
N ALA A 76 6.36 18.19 -3.35
CA ALA A 76 5.69 18.21 -4.65
C ALA A 76 4.24 18.71 -4.49
#